data_AF-A0A846N0H1-F1
#
_entry.id   AF-A0A846N0H1-F1
#
_cell.length_a   1.000
_cell.length_b   1.000
_cell.length_c   1.000
_cell.angle_alpha   90.00
_cell.angle_beta   90.00
_cell.angle_gamma   90.00
#
_symmetry.space_group_name_H-M   'P 1'
#
loop_
_entity.id
_entity.type
_entity.pdbx_description
1 polymer ?
#
loop_
_entity_poly.entity_id
_entity_poly.type
_entity_poly.pdbx_seq_one_letter_code
_entity_poly.pdbx_strand_id
1 'polypeptide(L)'
;MRKVKLFCVTVLLAGACYAAPADEDKQIKALMLRQDILAVNNIAKPEDFVPDKDPNTLQVVFISDPNAKSSVSEDGEVVFMNPDLPVNVQNALTYEAFRRKLKQLQATGQATEK
;
A
#
# COMPACT_ATOMS: atom_id res chain seq x y z
N MET A 1 24.59 -54.91 30.19
CA MET A 1 24.53 -54.73 28.72
C MET A 1 24.15 -53.30 28.40
N ARG A 2 24.75 -52.74 27.34
CA ARG A 2 24.67 -51.37 26.75
C ARG A 2 23.22 -50.81 26.69
N LYS A 3 22.96 -49.50 26.64
CA LYS A 3 23.39 -48.53 25.60
C LYS A 3 23.21 -47.07 26.05
N VAL A 4 24.22 -46.26 25.77
CA VAL A 4 24.19 -44.79 25.67
C VAL A 4 23.49 -44.39 24.36
N LYS A 5 22.67 -43.33 24.37
CA LYS A 5 22.19 -42.57 23.20
C LYS A 5 22.13 -41.09 23.66
N LEU A 6 23.08 -40.21 23.32
CA LEU A 6 23.39 -39.56 22.03
C LEU A 6 22.26 -38.64 21.52
N PHE A 7 22.46 -37.33 21.76
CA PHE A 7 22.21 -36.11 20.96
C PHE A 7 20.99 -36.01 20.01
N CYS A 8 20.30 -34.86 20.05
CA CYS A 8 20.41 -33.85 18.98
C CYS A 8 19.81 -32.50 19.42
N VAL A 9 20.65 -31.48 19.52
CA VAL A 9 20.26 -30.06 19.52
C VAL A 9 20.00 -29.67 18.07
N THR A 10 18.90 -28.98 17.80
CA THR A 10 18.78 -28.14 16.60
C THR A 10 18.10 -26.82 16.99
N VAL A 11 18.93 -25.80 17.15
CA VAL A 11 18.55 -24.40 17.07
C VAL A 11 18.24 -24.12 15.59
N LEU A 12 17.03 -23.66 15.30
CA LEU A 12 16.68 -23.02 14.03
C LEU A 12 15.38 -22.25 14.23
N LEU A 13 15.48 -21.03 14.77
CA LEU A 13 14.53 -19.99 14.41
C LEU A 13 15.30 -18.99 13.57
N ALA A 14 14.96 -19.01 12.29
CA ALA A 14 15.59 -18.29 11.21
C ALA A 14 15.70 -16.80 11.54
N GLY A 15 16.86 -16.24 11.23
CA GLY A 15 17.05 -14.80 11.21
C GLY A 15 16.01 -14.18 10.29
N ALA A 16 15.20 -13.28 10.84
CA ALA A 16 14.51 -12.29 10.04
C ALA A 16 15.58 -11.40 9.40
N CYS A 17 16.01 -11.76 8.19
CA CYS A 17 16.74 -10.86 7.33
C CYS A 17 15.80 -9.68 7.04
N TYR A 18 15.96 -8.60 7.81
CA TYR A 18 15.39 -7.29 7.50
C TYR A 18 16.07 -6.76 6.23
N ALA A 19 15.66 -7.27 5.08
CA ALA A 19 15.88 -6.65 3.79
C ALA A 19 14.73 -5.65 3.52
N ALA A 20 14.52 -4.69 4.43
CA ALA A 20 13.22 -4.04 4.56
C ALA A 20 12.97 -2.75 3.74
N PRO A 21 13.94 -1.88 3.39
CA PRO A 21 13.59 -0.62 2.70
C PRO A 21 13.76 -0.66 1.18
N ALA A 22 14.85 -1.24 0.67
CA ALA A 22 15.16 -1.19 -0.77
C ALA A 22 14.24 -2.09 -1.62
N ASP A 23 13.73 -3.16 -1.03
CA ASP A 23 12.82 -4.09 -1.70
C ASP A 23 11.36 -3.57 -1.69
N GLU A 24 10.91 -2.95 -0.59
CA GLU A 24 9.58 -2.31 -0.50
C GLU A 24 9.45 -1.19 -1.54
N ASP A 25 10.43 -0.27 -1.61
CA ASP A 25 10.40 0.83 -2.59
C ASP A 25 10.39 0.34 -4.03
N LYS A 26 11.08 -0.77 -4.33
CA LYS A 26 11.08 -1.39 -5.66
C LYS A 26 9.70 -1.96 -5.99
N GLN A 27 9.08 -2.66 -5.03
CA GLN A 27 7.73 -3.22 -5.20
C GLN A 27 6.67 -2.12 -5.34
N ILE A 28 6.78 -1.04 -4.57
CA ILE A 28 5.90 0.13 -4.71
C ILE A 28 6.05 0.76 -6.09
N LYS A 29 7.27 0.98 -6.58
CA LYS A 29 7.49 1.51 -7.94
C LYS A 29 6.92 0.59 -9.01
N ALA A 30 7.08 -0.73 -8.88
CA ALA A 30 6.48 -1.69 -9.81
C ALA A 30 4.94 -1.62 -9.78
N LEU A 31 4.35 -1.47 -8.59
CA LEU A 31 2.91 -1.28 -8.41
C LEU A 31 2.43 0.03 -9.06
N MET A 32 3.16 1.12 -8.88
CA MET A 32 2.87 2.42 -9.51
C MET A 32 2.89 2.35 -11.05
N LEU A 33 3.79 1.56 -11.63
CA LEU A 33 3.93 1.45 -13.08
C LEU A 33 2.84 0.61 -13.75
N ARG A 34 2.21 -0.31 -13.01
CA ARG A 34 1.18 -1.22 -13.55
C ARG A 34 -0.25 -0.79 -13.24
N GLN A 35 -0.44 0.15 -12.32
CA GLN A 35 -1.76 0.64 -11.93
C GLN A 35 -2.21 1.77 -12.85
N ASP A 36 -3.48 1.75 -13.21
CA ASP A 36 -4.15 2.88 -13.83
C ASP A 36 -4.47 3.94 -12.78
N ILE A 37 -4.39 5.22 -13.15
CA ILE A 37 -4.75 6.34 -12.27
C ILE A 37 -6.00 7.01 -12.82
N LEU A 38 -7.08 6.96 -12.05
CA LEU A 38 -8.33 7.62 -12.38
C LEU A 38 -8.44 8.91 -11.57
N ALA A 39 -8.47 10.06 -12.25
CA ALA A 39 -8.76 11.33 -11.64
C ALA A 39 -10.27 11.56 -11.58
N VAL A 40 -10.83 11.72 -10.37
CA VAL A 40 -12.25 11.98 -10.15
C VAL A 40 -12.40 13.41 -9.61
N ASN A 41 -13.25 14.19 -10.26
CA ASN A 41 -13.51 15.59 -9.90
C ASN A 41 -14.95 15.77 -9.44
N ASN A 42 -15.26 16.97 -8.92
CA ASN A 42 -16.62 17.39 -8.51
C ASN A 42 -17.18 16.62 -7.30
N ILE A 43 -16.31 16.15 -6.41
CA ILE A 43 -16.73 15.56 -5.12
C ILE A 43 -16.64 16.64 -4.05
N ALA A 44 -17.76 16.92 -3.38
CA ALA A 44 -17.80 17.92 -2.31
C ALA A 44 -17.11 17.40 -1.04
N LYS A 45 -17.37 16.15 -0.67
CA LYS A 45 -16.78 15.51 0.51
C LYS A 45 -16.45 14.03 0.27
N PRO A 46 -15.48 13.43 0.99
CA PRO A 46 -15.14 12.01 0.85
C PRO A 46 -16.34 11.07 0.91
N GLU A 47 -17.31 11.35 1.80
CA GLU A 47 -18.51 10.53 2.00
C GLU A 47 -19.46 10.49 0.80
N ASP A 48 -19.34 11.44 -0.13
CA ASP A 48 -20.16 11.48 -1.35
C ASP A 48 -19.59 10.58 -2.46
N PHE A 49 -18.38 10.06 -2.29
CA PHE A 49 -17.68 9.25 -3.28
C PHE A 49 -17.94 7.75 -3.09
N VAL A 50 -18.27 7.08 -4.19
CA VAL A 50 -18.40 5.62 -4.24
C VAL A 50 -17.25 5.06 -5.07
N PRO A 51 -16.36 4.24 -4.49
CA PRO A 51 -15.25 3.62 -5.23
C PRO A 51 -15.75 2.67 -6.33
N ASP A 52 -15.05 2.64 -7.46
CA ASP A 52 -15.29 1.69 -8.57
C ASP A 52 -15.01 0.20 -8.21
N LYS A 53 -14.25 -0.04 -7.14
CA LYS A 53 -13.78 -1.35 -6.67
C LYS A 53 -12.90 -2.11 -7.67
N ASP A 54 -12.26 -1.42 -8.60
CA ASP A 54 -11.26 -2.04 -9.48
C ASP A 54 -9.89 -2.07 -8.78
N PRO A 55 -9.37 -3.27 -8.41
CA PRO A 55 -8.09 -3.39 -7.74
C PRO A 55 -6.91 -2.99 -8.63
N ASN A 56 -7.10 -2.77 -9.93
CA ASN A 56 -6.05 -2.31 -10.85
C ASN A 56 -6.03 -0.79 -11.03
N THR A 57 -6.98 -0.09 -10.42
CA THR A 57 -7.04 1.37 -10.46
C THR A 57 -6.60 1.98 -9.11
N LEU A 58 -6.00 3.16 -9.17
CA LEU A 58 -5.89 4.10 -8.06
C LEU A 58 -6.80 5.30 -8.38
N GLN A 59 -7.79 5.54 -7.54
CA GLN A 59 -8.72 6.66 -7.71
C GLN A 59 -8.22 7.87 -6.93
N VAL A 60 -7.85 8.94 -7.64
CA VAL A 60 -7.48 10.22 -7.04
C VAL A 60 -8.70 11.13 -7.12
N VAL A 61 -9.34 11.34 -5.98
CA VAL A 61 -10.58 12.09 -5.83
C VAL A 61 -10.25 13.51 -5.36
N PHE A 62 -10.48 14.49 -6.22
CA PHE A 62 -10.32 15.90 -5.89
C PHE A 62 -11.55 16.42 -5.16
N ILE A 63 -11.34 16.83 -3.91
CA ILE A 63 -12.37 17.35 -3.03
C ILE A 63 -12.46 18.87 -3.18
N SER A 64 -13.67 19.39 -3.37
CA SER A 64 -13.90 20.83 -3.52
C SER A 64 -14.12 21.58 -2.20
N ASP A 65 -14.48 20.91 -1.10
CA ASP A 65 -14.55 21.53 0.23
C ASP A 65 -13.13 21.83 0.76
N PRO A 66 -12.75 23.10 0.95
CA PRO A 66 -11.41 23.47 1.44
C PRO A 66 -11.14 23.02 2.88
N ASN A 67 -12.19 22.71 3.66
CA ASN A 67 -12.06 22.23 5.04
C ASN A 67 -11.91 20.71 5.12
N ALA A 68 -12.20 20.00 4.02
CA ALA A 68 -12.04 18.56 3.98
C ALA A 68 -10.56 18.20 4.02
N LYS A 69 -10.21 17.29 4.93
CA LYS A 69 -8.83 16.80 5.04
C LYS A 69 -8.54 15.82 3.91
N SER A 70 -7.39 16.00 3.27
CA SER A 70 -6.87 14.98 2.38
C SER A 70 -6.53 13.73 3.17
N SER A 71 -6.80 12.57 2.58
CA SER A 71 -6.64 11.28 3.22
C SER A 71 -6.43 10.18 2.20
N VAL A 72 -5.98 9.04 2.68
CA VAL A 72 -5.83 7.82 1.91
C VAL A 72 -6.74 6.79 2.57
N SER A 73 -7.47 6.05 1.76
CA SER A 73 -8.25 4.87 2.17
C SER A 73 -7.38 3.83 2.89
N GLU A 74 -8.01 2.94 3.65
CA GLU A 74 -7.30 1.91 4.42
C GLU A 74 -6.67 0.84 3.52
N ASP A 75 -7.31 0.54 2.39
CA ASP A 75 -6.84 -0.39 1.37
C ASP A 75 -5.83 0.24 0.39
N GLY A 76 -5.76 1.57 0.34
CA GLY A 76 -4.88 2.31 -0.56
C GLY A 76 -5.38 2.39 -2.00
N GLU A 77 -6.67 2.14 -2.25
CA GLU A 77 -7.27 2.21 -3.59
C GLU A 77 -7.80 3.61 -3.95
N VAL A 78 -8.02 4.45 -2.93
CA VAL A 78 -8.57 5.80 -3.07
C VAL A 78 -7.70 6.82 -2.32
N VAL A 79 -7.37 7.92 -3.00
CA VAL A 79 -6.74 9.12 -2.43
C VAL A 79 -7.73 10.26 -2.51
N PHE A 80 -8.14 10.77 -1.36
CA PHE A 80 -8.92 11.98 -1.25
C PHE A 80 -7.98 13.17 -1.13
N MET A 81 -8.02 14.09 -2.09
CA MET A 81 -7.02 15.15 -2.23
C MET A 81 -7.69 16.52 -2.36
N ASN A 82 -7.18 17.51 -1.61
CA ASN A 82 -7.47 18.90 -1.89
C ASN A 82 -6.51 19.38 -2.99
N PRO A 83 -7.00 19.98 -4.09
CA PRO A 83 -6.18 20.37 -5.24
C PRO A 83 -5.14 21.46 -4.90
N ASP A 84 -5.36 22.24 -3.84
CA ASP A 84 -4.47 23.34 -3.43
C ASP A 84 -3.25 22.86 -2.64
N LEU A 85 -3.11 21.55 -2.42
CA LEU A 85 -1.95 21.00 -1.72
C LEU A 85 -0.66 21.19 -2.53
N PRO A 86 0.48 21.45 -1.88
CA PRO A 86 1.78 21.42 -2.53
C PRO A 86 2.05 20.07 -3.22
N VAL A 87 2.69 20.08 -4.40
CA VAL A 87 2.96 18.88 -5.22
C VAL A 87 3.69 17.79 -4.44
N ASN A 88 4.62 18.15 -3.56
CA ASN A 88 5.33 17.18 -2.71
C ASN A 88 4.38 16.46 -1.73
N VAL A 89 3.36 17.15 -1.21
CA VAL A 89 2.34 16.56 -0.33
C VAL A 89 1.41 15.66 -1.15
N GLN A 90 1.02 16.09 -2.35
CA GLN A 90 0.23 15.26 -3.27
C GLN A 90 0.96 13.94 -3.58
N ASN A 91 2.25 14.03 -3.95
CA ASN A 91 3.09 12.87 -4.23
C ASN A 91 3.24 11.96 -3.01
N ALA A 92 3.35 12.51 -1.80
CA ALA A 92 3.44 11.74 -0.57
C ALA A 92 2.13 10.97 -0.27
N LEU A 93 0.97 11.58 -0.50
CA LEU A 93 -0.33 10.91 -0.34
C LEU A 93 -0.49 9.77 -1.35
N THR A 94 -0.15 10.02 -2.61
CA THR A 94 -0.17 8.98 -3.66
C THR A 94 0.78 7.84 -3.31
N TYR A 95 2.00 8.14 -2.85
CA TYR A 95 2.96 7.12 -2.41
C TYR A 95 2.43 6.28 -1.24
N GLU A 96 1.83 6.93 -0.25
CA GLU A 96 1.23 6.26 0.91
C GLU A 96 0.07 5.33 0.50
N ALA A 97 -0.71 5.68 -0.53
CA ALA A 97 -1.73 4.80 -1.09
C ALA A 97 -1.14 3.51 -1.64
N PHE A 98 -0.11 3.61 -2.49
CA PHE A 98 0.58 2.43 -3.02
C PHE A 98 1.24 1.60 -1.92
N ARG A 99 1.80 2.25 -0.89
CA ARG A 99 2.37 1.57 0.26
C ARG A 99 1.32 0.77 1.05
N ARG A 100 0.14 1.34 1.30
CA ARG A 100 -0.97 0.63 1.96
C ARG A 100 -1.47 -0.53 1.12
N LYS A 101 -1.62 -0.31 -0.18
CA LYS A 101 -2.02 -1.34 -1.13
C LYS A 101 -1.03 -2.51 -1.16
N LEU A 102 0.28 -2.23 -1.20
CA LEU A 102 1.30 -3.26 -1.13
C LEU A 102 1.17 -4.09 0.17
N LYS A 103 0.96 -3.44 1.30
CA LYS A 103 0.75 -4.13 2.59
C LYS A 103 -0.51 -5.02 2.56
N GLN A 104 -1.59 -4.57 1.94
CA GLN A 104 -2.81 -5.39 1.80
C GLN A 104 -2.58 -6.62 0.92
N LEU A 105 -1.88 -6.45 -0.21
CA LEU A 105 -1.52 -7.57 -1.09
C LEU A 105 -0.65 -8.60 -0.36
N GLN A 106 0.34 -8.14 0.40
CA GLN A 106 1.19 -8.99 1.23
C GLN A 106 0.40 -9.71 2.33
N ALA A 107 -0.52 -9.02 2.99
CA ALA A 107 -1.36 -9.59 4.07
C ALA A 107 -2.35 -10.64 3.55
N THR A 108 -2.89 -10.45 2.34
CA THR A 108 -3.87 -11.36 1.73
C THR A 108 -3.21 -12.55 1.00
N GLY A 109 -1.89 -12.61 0.96
CA GLY A 109 -1.15 -13.64 0.22
C GLY A 109 -1.35 -13.55 -1.29
N GLN A 110 -1.91 -12.44 -1.79
CA GLN A 110 -1.91 -12.13 -3.21
C GLN A 110 -0.48 -11.75 -3.57
N ALA A 111 0.27 -12.76 -3.98
CA ALA A 111 1.65 -12.61 -4.36
C ALA A 111 1.77 -11.46 -5.37
N THR A 112 2.65 -10.52 -5.08
CA THR A 112 3.37 -9.75 -6.09
C THR A 112 4.18 -10.74 -6.93
N GLU A 113 3.51 -11.57 -7.73
CA GLU A 113 4.12 -12.61 -8.54
C GLU A 113 4.86 -11.96 -9.72
N LYS A 114 6.19 -11.93 -9.53
CA LYS A 114 7.31 -11.84 -10.48
C LYS A 114 7.44 -10.63 -11.41
#